data_AF-A0A9P5S2D6-F1
#
_entry.id   AF-A0A9P5S2D6-F1
#
_cell.length_a   1.000
_cell.length_b   1.000
_cell.length_c   1.000
_cell.angle_alpha   90.00
_cell.angle_beta   90.00
_cell.angle_gamma   90.00
#
_symmetry.space_group_name_H-M   'P 1'
#
loop_
_entity.id
_entity.type
_entity.pdbx_description
1 polymer ?
#
loop_
_entity_poly.entity_id
_entity_poly.type
_entity_poly.pdbx_seq_one_letter_code
_entity_poly.pdbx_strand_id
1 'polypeptide(L)' 'AQMGGTSMCGKTVRISSGGKSVTARVTDTCPSQFCTSGSLDLSQAVFSKLAPLDTGVIPITWEFA' A
#
# COMPACT_ATOMS: atom_id res chain seq x y z
N ALA A 1 13.08 -3.56 -3.13
CA ALA A 1 11.78 -2.90 -2.94
C ALA A 1 10.89 -3.20 -4.14
N GLN A 2 9.61 -3.53 -3.94
CA GLN A 2 8.71 -3.94 -5.05
C GLN A 2 8.24 -2.78 -5.94
N MET A 3 8.09 -1.58 -5.36
CA MET A 3 7.72 -0.36 -6.08
C MET A 3 8.95 0.50 -6.44
N GLY A 4 10.14 -0.12 -6.46
CA GLY A 4 11.39 0.59 -6.70
C GLY A 4 11.57 1.04 -8.15
N GLY A 5 12.23 2.18 -8.32
CA GLY A 5 12.50 2.79 -9.64
C GLY A 5 11.38 3.73 -10.11
N THR A 6 11.58 4.42 -11.24
CA THR A 6 10.65 5.43 -11.76
C THR A 6 9.42 4.84 -12.48
N SER A 7 9.44 3.55 -12.83
CA SER A 7 8.42 2.91 -13.66
C SER A 7 7.05 2.78 -12.99
N MET A 8 7.02 2.72 -11.66
CA MET A 8 5.78 2.60 -10.88
C MET A 8 5.29 3.94 -10.32
N CYS A 9 6.14 4.97 -10.32
CA CYS A 9 5.79 6.30 -9.83
C CYS A 9 4.56 6.85 -10.57
N GLY A 10 3.57 7.27 -9.81
CA GLY A 10 2.35 7.87 -10.32
C GLY A 10 1.29 6.90 -10.84
N LYS A 11 1.58 5.59 -10.91
CA LYS A 11 0.55 4.57 -11.10
C LYS A 11 -0.37 4.50 -9.88
N THR A 12 -1.51 3.85 -10.04
CA THR A 12 -2.47 3.62 -8.97
C THR A 12 -2.58 2.13 -8.64
N VAL A 13 -2.80 1.83 -7.37
CA VAL A 13 -3.08 0.48 -6.88
C VAL A 13 -4.44 0.45 -6.19
N ARG A 14 -5.21 -0.60 -6.45
CA ARG A 14 -6.42 -0.93 -5.69
C ARG A 14 -6.04 -1.87 -4.56
N ILE A 15 -6.22 -1.45 -3.32
CA ILE A 15 -5.84 -2.18 -2.11
C ILE A 15 -7.11 -2.65 -1.42
N SER A 16 -7.17 -3.90 -0.99
CA SER A 16 -8.32 -4.48 -0.30
C SER A 16 -7.92 -5.18 1.00
N SER A 17 -8.76 -5.04 2.02
CA SER A 17 -8.63 -5.73 3.31
C SER A 17 -9.99 -5.82 4.01
N GLY A 18 -10.32 -6.96 4.60
CA GLY A 18 -11.54 -7.12 5.40
C GLY A 18 -12.84 -6.70 4.69
N GLY A 19 -12.95 -6.91 3.38
CA GLY A 19 -14.11 -6.52 2.57
C GLY A 19 -14.16 -5.03 2.15
N LYS A 20 -13.19 -4.21 2.58
CA LYS A 20 -13.06 -2.81 2.16
C LYS A 20 -12.00 -2.68 1.06
N SER A 21 -12.14 -1.68 0.19
CA SER A 21 -11.15 -1.34 -0.83
C SER A 21 -10.89 0.16 -0.92
N VAL A 22 -9.66 0.52 -1.27
CA VAL A 22 -9.22 1.91 -1.51
C VAL A 22 -8.23 1.95 -2.67
N THR A 23 -8.34 2.96 -3.53
CA THR A 23 -7.34 3.25 -4.57
C THR A 23 -6.37 4.32 -4.07
N ALA A 24 -5.07 4.08 -4.26
CA ALA A 24 -4.01 5.01 -3.87
C ALA A 24 -2.97 5.17 -4.98
N ARG A 25 -2.32 6.33 -5.05
CA ARG A 25 -1.24 6.63 -5.98
C ARG A 25 0.10 6.21 -5.38
N VAL A 26 0.96 5.60 -6.19
CA VAL A 26 2.34 5.29 -5.83
C VAL A 26 3.15 6.58 -5.86
N THR A 27 3.65 7.01 -4.70
CA THR A 27 4.41 8.26 -4.57
C THR A 27 5.83 8.07 -4.07
N ASP A 28 6.12 6.93 -3.45
CA ASP A 28 7.43 6.67 -2.85
C ASP A 28 7.72 5.16 -2.82
N THR A 29 8.99 4.83 -2.59
CA THR A 29 9.48 3.46 -2.44
C THR A 29 9.84 3.20 -0.98
N CYS A 30 9.14 2.27 -0.33
CA CYS A 30 9.64 1.69 0.92
C CYS A 30 10.86 0.78 0.62
N PRO A 31 12.03 1.03 1.22
CA PRO A 31 13.22 0.21 1.00
C PRO A 31 13.01 -1.26 1.40
N SER A 32 13.65 -2.21 0.70
CA SER A 32 13.46 -3.65 0.95
C SER A 32 13.95 -4.13 2.32
N GLN A 33 14.83 -3.39 2.98
CA GLN A 33 15.21 -3.69 4.36
C GLN A 33 14.08 -3.42 5.38
N PHE A 34 13.04 -2.69 4.99
CA PHE A 34 11.91 -2.34 5.87
C PHE A 34 10.58 -2.93 5.39
N CYS A 35 10.40 -3.16 4.08
CA CYS A 35 9.19 -3.75 3.52
C CYS A 35 9.48 -5.06 2.79
N THR A 36 8.81 -6.12 3.23
CA THR A 36 8.79 -7.42 2.54
C THR A 36 8.02 -7.33 1.22
N SER A 37 8.27 -8.28 0.32
CA SER A 37 7.55 -8.36 -0.95
C SER A 37 6.05 -8.51 -0.71
N GLY A 38 5.24 -7.77 -1.48
CA GLY A 38 3.79 -7.69 -1.30
C GLY A 38 3.33 -6.60 -0.33
N SER A 39 4.16 -6.14 0.60
CA SER A 39 3.78 -5.11 1.58
C SER A 39 3.77 -3.70 1.02
N LEU A 40 2.78 -2.90 1.44
CA LEU A 40 2.66 -1.48 1.12
C LEU A 40 2.73 -0.66 2.40
N ASP A 41 3.59 0.35 2.42
CA ASP A 41 3.62 1.36 3.49
C ASP A 41 2.63 2.46 3.14
N LEU A 42 1.47 2.44 3.79
CA LEU A 42 0.33 3.28 3.44
C LEU A 42 0.37 4.57 4.23
N SER A 43 0.04 5.69 3.59
CA SER A 43 -0.24 6.92 4.33
C SER A 43 -1.42 6.70 5.29
N GLN A 44 -1.43 7.41 6.41
CA GLN A 44 -2.50 7.29 7.42
C GLN A 44 -3.90 7.49 6.81
N ALA A 45 -4.04 8.38 5.82
CA ALA A 45 -5.31 8.63 5.13
C ALA A 45 -5.79 7.46 4.24
N VAL A 46 -4.88 6.63 3.72
CA VAL A 46 -5.22 5.42 2.98
C VAL A 46 -5.49 4.28 3.95
N PHE A 47 -4.65 4.13 4.97
CA PHE A 47 -4.80 3.07 5.99
C PHE A 47 -6.12 3.17 6.74
N SER A 48 -6.52 4.38 7.17
CA SER A 48 -7.75 4.61 7.95
C SER A 48 -9.03 4.22 7.22
N LYS A 49 -8.98 4.09 5.88
CA LYS A 49 -10.09 3.59 5.07
C LYS A 49 -10.25 2.06 5.13
N LEU A 50 -9.18 1.35 5.51
CA LEU A 50 -9.16 -0.11 5.64
C LEU A 50 -9.36 -0.52 7.11
N ALA A 51 -8.59 0.06 8.04
CA ALA A 51 -8.63 -0.28 9.46
C ALA A 51 -8.32 0.92 10.38
N PRO A 52 -8.70 0.87 11.67
CA PRO A 52 -8.25 1.85 12.67
C PRO A 52 -6.71 1.95 12.73
N LEU A 53 -6.16 3.17 12.85
CA LEU A 53 -4.70 3.40 12.77
C LEU A 53 -3.88 2.64 13.84
N ASP A 54 -4.47 2.42 15.02
CA ASP A 54 -3.88 1.68 16.13
C ASP A 54 -3.77 0.16 15.88
N THR A 55 -4.42 -0.34 14.82
CA THR A 55 -4.29 -1.75 14.40
C THR A 55 -2.88 -2.05 13.87
N GLY A 56 -2.18 -1.05 13.33
CA GLY A 56 -0.81 -1.19 12.84
C GLY A 56 -0.72 -1.92 11.50
N VAL A 57 -0.44 -3.23 11.50
CA VAL A 57 -0.24 -4.01 10.27
C VAL A 57 -1.45 -4.90 10.01
N ILE A 58 -2.01 -4.81 8.80
CA ILE A 58 -3.17 -5.61 8.38
C ILE A 58 -2.85 -6.45 7.14
N PRO A 59 -3.50 -7.62 6.98
CA PRO A 59 -3.42 -8.38 5.74
C PRO A 59 -4.10 -7.62 4.61
N ILE A 60 -3.46 -7.57 3.44
CA ILE A 60 -3.99 -6.90 2.24
C ILE A 60 -3.85 -7.79 1.00
N THR A 61 -4.71 -7.56 0.03
CA THR A 61 -4.47 -7.89 -1.37
C THR A 61 -4.45 -6.60 -2.18
N TRP A 62 -3.70 -6.56 -3.27
CA TRP A 62 -3.70 -5.40 -4.15
C TRP A 62 -3.31 -5.76 -5.58
N GLU A 63 -3.71 -4.89 -6.49
CA GLU A 63 -3.39 -4.95 -7.91
C GLU A 63 -3.19 -3.53 -8.45
N PHE A 64 -2.44 -3.38 -9.54
CA PHE A 64 -2.42 -2.13 -10.27
C PHE A 64 -3.81 -1.89 -10.88
N ALA A 65 -4.33 -0.67 -10.70
CA ALA A 65 -5.58 -0.22 -11.31
C ALA A 65 -5.34 0.36 -12.71
#